data_AF-A0A960YNT5-F1
#
_entry.id   AF-A0A960YNT5-F1
#
_cell.length_a   1.000
_cell.length_b   1.000
_cell.length_c   1.000
_cell.angle_alpha   90.00
_cell.angle_beta   90.00
_cell.angle_gamma   90.00
#
_symmetry.space_group_name_H-M   'P 1'
#
loop_
_entity.id
_entity.type
_entity.pdbx_description
1 polymer ?
#
loop_
_entity_poly.entity_id
_entity_poly.type
_entity_poly.pdbx_seq_one_letter_code
_entity_poly.pdbx_strand_id
1 'polypeptide(L)'
;MNQSNISRYAIRGTQIARFIILAFLIVLILVSFEALTGLQNLVNILATAIFGFYTLVFEFYSRRKPDCGGISRLLSYLDILVLGLAHSGIFLDNAEITALMLPQAPFYLIYAIFVVTAALNLEKRYHVLRIGSLATLMVIAAQVAAHFVGVQFTTQEIDLEAKGSASLNMSLSMPLYFITLTAVMHRMTGVVQNLLGESHREKEAAHARKDQLEEAREQMDATASAIRGAVSGMGSFVESFNDEMQGQASAFEEISATMEELSSTSEKSAELVSNQYRRIDNMSQDSKTLERLLGEVNESGTTLAREVSNARQSGQKVSGAVRDLGQTLDGIESSFTRVSEVNQIMAEIADRTNLLALNAAIEAARAGEHGRGFAIVAQEVGKLAENNATNAKSIADIISESSRLIQEGGRIADEAEVRVGEQEKSIQRVDEFFSSLSTKIESQQSINRKLVEALKHLTDLSREIEQLAKEQSTGTEGVTKTIAEMESGVSGLVRQATEISESLGRIRKMAGQLQEYAQDEDVRAVAHRFAEQSESKNQT
;
A
#
# COMPACT_ATOMS: atom_id res chain seq x y z
N MET A 1 -41.28 31.75 42.67
CA MET A 1 -42.60 32.39 42.50
C MET A 1 -42.41 33.67 41.68
N ASN A 2 -43.11 33.87 40.56
CA ASN A 2 -42.84 35.02 39.64
C ASN A 2 -43.18 36.36 40.33
N GLN A 3 -42.39 37.44 40.12
CA GLN A 3 -42.58 38.75 40.79
C GLN A 3 -44.01 39.31 40.64
N SER A 4 -44.68 39.00 39.53
CA SER A 4 -46.10 39.32 39.27
C SER A 4 -47.05 38.73 40.33
N ASN A 5 -46.77 37.53 40.84
CA ASN A 5 -47.65 36.87 41.81
C ASN A 5 -47.48 37.50 43.19
N ILE A 6 -46.25 37.80 43.60
CA ILE A 6 -45.96 38.48 44.88
C ILE A 6 -46.65 39.85 44.93
N SER A 7 -46.60 40.62 43.83
CA SER A 7 -47.29 41.91 43.70
C SER A 7 -48.81 41.79 43.86
N ARG A 8 -49.44 40.76 43.26
CA ARG A 8 -50.89 40.53 43.40
C ARG A 8 -51.31 40.15 44.82
N TYR A 9 -50.52 39.32 45.51
CA TYR A 9 -50.80 38.97 46.91
C TYR A 9 -50.63 40.18 47.84
N ALA A 10 -49.63 41.02 47.61
CA ALA A 10 -49.41 42.27 48.34
C ALA A 10 -50.58 43.25 48.20
N ILE A 11 -51.11 43.43 46.99
CA ILE A 11 -52.27 44.30 46.73
C ILE A 11 -53.50 43.78 47.48
N ARG A 12 -53.79 42.48 47.41
CA ARG A 12 -54.90 41.87 48.16
C ARG A 12 -54.74 41.99 49.67
N GLY A 13 -53.53 41.78 50.20
CA GLY A 13 -53.24 41.96 51.62
C GLY A 13 -53.54 43.39 52.09
N THR A 14 -53.15 44.39 51.29
CA THR A 14 -53.45 45.81 51.58
C THR A 14 -54.97 46.09 51.58
N GLN A 15 -55.72 45.54 50.61
CA GLN A 15 -57.17 45.71 50.54
C GLN A 15 -57.87 45.14 51.77
N ILE A 16 -57.53 43.91 52.16
CA ILE A 16 -58.11 43.24 53.32
C ILE A 16 -57.87 44.09 54.59
N ALA A 17 -56.64 44.60 54.77
CA ALA A 17 -56.34 45.47 55.90
C ALA A 17 -57.21 46.73 55.93
N ARG A 18 -57.42 47.41 54.79
CA ARG A 18 -58.28 48.61 54.73
C ARG A 18 -59.74 48.31 55.11
N PHE A 19 -60.30 47.19 54.66
CA PHE A 19 -61.67 46.82 55.03
C PHE A 19 -61.79 46.47 56.51
N ILE A 20 -60.81 45.75 57.08
CA ILE A 20 -60.75 45.46 58.52
C ILE A 20 -60.70 46.76 59.32
N ILE A 21 -59.87 47.71 58.89
CA ILE A 21 -59.70 49.01 59.56
C ILE A 21 -60.95 49.88 59.43
N LEU A 22 -61.60 49.89 58.26
CA LEU A 22 -62.87 50.60 58.07
C LEU A 22 -63.95 50.06 59.02
N ALA A 23 -64.07 48.74 59.16
CA ALA A 23 -64.99 48.13 60.12
C ALA A 23 -64.65 48.54 61.57
N PHE A 24 -63.36 48.57 61.90
CA PHE A 24 -62.90 48.96 63.23
C PHE A 24 -63.17 50.45 63.55
N LEU A 25 -63.00 51.35 62.56
CA LEU A 25 -63.36 52.77 62.69
C LEU A 25 -64.85 52.99 62.89
N ILE A 26 -65.71 52.23 62.19
CA ILE A 26 -67.17 52.31 62.36
C ILE A 26 -67.57 51.90 63.78
N VAL A 27 -66.99 50.81 64.30
CA VAL A 27 -67.21 50.36 65.68
C VAL A 27 -66.73 51.42 66.67
N LEU A 28 -65.57 52.03 66.41
CA LEU A 28 -65.02 53.08 67.27
C LEU A 28 -65.93 54.31 67.35
N ILE A 29 -66.52 54.75 66.22
CA ILE A 29 -67.51 55.83 66.22
C ILE A 29 -68.71 55.46 67.08
N LEU A 30 -69.25 54.24 66.95
CA LEU A 30 -70.40 53.78 67.72
C LEU A 30 -70.14 53.75 69.23
N VAL A 31 -68.96 53.27 69.65
CA VAL A 31 -68.59 53.18 71.06
C VAL A 31 -68.32 54.55 71.67
N SER A 32 -67.72 55.47 70.92
CA SER A 32 -67.33 56.78 71.43
C SER A 32 -68.39 57.87 71.22
N PHE A 33 -69.53 57.58 70.58
CA PHE A 33 -70.50 58.58 70.12
C PHE A 33 -71.06 59.44 71.27
N GLU A 34 -71.45 58.83 72.38
CA GLU A 34 -72.01 59.53 73.55
C GLU A 34 -70.95 60.30 74.35
N ALA A 35 -69.68 59.91 74.22
CA ALA A 35 -68.58 60.48 74.99
C ALA A 35 -67.90 61.69 74.32
N LEU A 36 -68.17 61.92 73.03
CA LEU A 36 -67.54 62.98 72.22
C LEU A 36 -68.47 64.18 72.03
N THR A 37 -67.91 65.37 71.89
CA THR A 37 -68.68 66.57 71.55
C THR A 37 -69.16 66.52 70.10
N GLY A 38 -70.15 67.37 69.76
CA GLY A 38 -70.70 67.42 68.39
C GLY A 38 -69.63 67.68 67.32
N LEU A 39 -68.62 68.51 67.63
CA LEU A 39 -67.51 68.80 66.73
C LEU A 39 -66.56 67.60 66.57
N GLN A 40 -66.22 66.92 67.67
CA GLN A 40 -65.35 65.74 67.66
C GLN A 40 -65.99 64.56 66.89
N ASN A 41 -67.28 64.32 67.11
CA ASN A 41 -68.04 63.31 66.37
C ASN A 41 -68.09 63.64 64.87
N LEU A 42 -68.29 64.91 64.50
CA LEU A 42 -68.30 65.33 63.10
C LEU A 42 -66.95 65.05 62.41
N VAL A 43 -65.82 65.36 63.06
CA VAL A 43 -64.48 65.12 62.50
C VAL A 43 -64.20 63.63 62.32
N ASN A 44 -64.57 62.79 63.31
CA ASN A 44 -64.34 61.35 63.25
C ASN A 44 -65.22 60.66 62.17
N ILE A 45 -66.50 61.06 62.07
CA ILE A 45 -67.40 60.58 61.01
C ILE A 45 -66.90 61.01 59.63
N LEU A 46 -66.49 62.28 59.48
CA LEU A 46 -65.99 62.79 58.21
C LEU A 46 -64.70 62.08 57.78
N ALA A 47 -63.74 61.89 58.69
CA ALA A 47 -62.50 61.18 58.38
C ALA A 47 -62.74 59.71 58.02
N THR A 48 -63.65 59.03 58.73
CA THR A 48 -64.04 57.65 58.42
C THR A 48 -64.79 57.55 57.09
N ALA A 49 -65.64 58.52 56.77
CA ALA A 49 -66.31 58.60 55.47
C ALA A 49 -65.32 58.84 54.33
N ILE A 50 -64.34 59.73 54.51
CA ILE A 50 -63.24 59.95 53.54
C ILE A 50 -62.44 58.67 53.36
N PHE A 51 -62.04 58.01 54.46
CA PHE A 51 -61.31 56.74 54.45
C PHE A 51 -62.08 55.65 53.69
N GLY A 52 -63.37 55.49 53.99
CA GLY A 52 -64.25 54.54 53.33
C GLY A 52 -64.43 54.83 51.85
N PHE A 53 -64.62 56.10 51.48
CA PHE A 53 -64.83 56.51 50.08
C PHE A 53 -63.64 56.14 49.20
N TYR A 54 -62.42 56.55 49.57
CA TYR A 54 -61.27 56.24 48.71
C TYR A 54 -60.88 54.75 48.79
N THR A 55 -61.18 54.05 49.89
CA THR A 55 -60.99 52.59 49.98
C THR A 55 -61.87 51.86 48.96
N LEU A 56 -63.15 52.24 48.85
CA LEU A 56 -64.07 51.67 47.84
C LEU A 56 -63.65 52.03 46.41
N VAL A 57 -63.22 53.27 46.17
CA VAL A 57 -62.68 53.68 44.87
C VAL A 57 -61.45 52.85 44.49
N PHE A 58 -60.54 52.60 45.43
CA PHE A 58 -59.35 51.78 45.19
C PHE A 58 -59.70 50.31 44.93
N GLU A 59 -60.67 49.74 45.65
CA GLU A 59 -61.16 48.38 45.40
C GLU A 59 -61.71 48.23 43.98
N PHE A 60 -62.48 49.21 43.50
CA PHE A 60 -62.97 49.20 42.12
C PHE A 60 -61.84 49.38 41.09
N TYR A 61 -60.90 50.27 41.38
CA TYR A 61 -59.75 50.56 40.51
C TYR A 61 -58.83 49.34 40.34
N SER A 62 -58.47 48.69 41.45
CA SER A 62 -57.58 47.52 41.48
C SER A 62 -58.16 46.28 40.80
N ARG A 63 -59.50 46.13 40.76
CA ARG A 63 -60.17 45.10 39.94
C ARG A 63 -59.99 45.32 38.44
N ARG A 64 -59.91 46.57 37.98
CA ARG A 64 -59.71 46.92 36.56
C ARG A 64 -58.24 46.96 36.15
N LYS A 65 -57.34 47.34 37.05
CA LYS A 65 -55.89 47.36 36.83
C LYS A 65 -55.16 46.59 37.94
N PRO A 66 -54.85 45.29 37.72
CA PRO A 66 -54.22 44.45 38.75
C PRO A 66 -52.77 44.84 39.08
N ASP A 67 -52.11 45.65 38.26
CA ASP A 67 -50.74 46.13 38.51
C ASP A 67 -50.73 47.57 39.09
N CYS A 68 -51.48 47.77 40.17
CA CYS A 68 -51.64 49.07 40.82
C CYS A 68 -50.78 49.24 42.08
N GLY A 69 -49.70 48.46 42.22
CA GLY A 69 -48.84 48.47 43.43
C GLY A 69 -48.23 49.84 43.77
N GLY A 70 -47.97 50.69 42.76
CA GLY A 70 -47.55 52.07 43.00
C GLY A 70 -48.63 52.93 43.67
N ILE A 71 -49.88 52.81 43.23
CA ILE A 71 -51.03 53.55 43.77
C ILE A 71 -51.39 53.00 45.16
N SER A 72 -51.31 51.69 45.37
CA SER A 72 -51.51 51.05 46.68
C SER A 72 -50.60 51.67 47.75
N ARG A 73 -49.31 51.82 47.41
CA ARG A 73 -48.28 52.44 48.25
C ARG A 73 -48.48 53.92 48.50
N LEU A 74 -49.01 54.65 47.53
CA LEU A 74 -49.32 56.06 47.72
C LEU A 74 -50.49 56.22 48.71
N LEU A 75 -51.52 55.40 48.53
CA LEU A 75 -52.70 55.41 49.40
C LEU A 75 -52.39 54.97 50.83
N SER A 76 -51.40 54.11 51.07
CA SER A 76 -51.00 53.75 52.45
C SER A 76 -50.39 54.90 53.23
N TYR A 77 -49.79 55.89 52.58
CA TYR A 77 -49.40 57.14 53.24
C TYR A 77 -50.62 58.02 53.55
N LEU A 78 -51.58 58.08 52.61
CA LEU A 78 -52.83 58.80 52.81
C LEU A 78 -53.65 58.18 53.96
N ASP A 79 -53.65 56.86 54.08
CA ASP A 79 -54.30 56.10 55.15
C ASP A 79 -53.87 56.62 56.53
N ILE A 80 -52.57 56.67 56.77
CA ILE A 80 -52.00 57.12 58.05
C ILE A 80 -52.26 58.60 58.29
N LEU A 81 -52.24 59.43 57.25
CA LEU A 81 -52.45 60.87 57.36
C LEU A 81 -53.91 61.21 57.69
N VAL A 82 -54.87 60.58 57.01
CA VAL A 82 -56.31 60.75 57.29
C VAL A 82 -56.62 60.27 58.70
N LEU A 83 -56.07 59.13 59.11
CA LEU A 83 -56.20 58.63 60.49
C LEU A 83 -55.53 59.55 61.52
N GLY A 84 -54.37 60.12 61.19
CA GLY A 84 -53.67 61.09 62.04
C GLY A 84 -54.47 62.34 62.30
N LEU A 85 -55.11 62.87 61.25
CA LEU A 85 -56.02 64.01 61.35
C LEU A 85 -57.27 63.65 62.15
N ALA A 86 -57.85 62.47 61.95
CA ALA A 86 -58.99 61.99 62.74
C ALA A 86 -58.63 61.87 64.24
N HIS A 87 -57.50 61.23 64.52
CA HIS A 87 -57.01 60.98 65.87
C HIS A 87 -56.69 62.29 66.61
N SER A 88 -56.02 63.24 65.95
CA SER A 88 -55.74 64.56 66.53
C SER A 88 -57.01 65.41 66.66
N GLY A 89 -57.94 65.28 65.72
CA GLY A 89 -59.20 66.03 65.70
C GLY A 89 -60.15 65.68 66.83
N ILE A 90 -60.10 64.44 67.33
CA ILE A 90 -60.82 64.01 68.54
C ILE A 90 -60.37 64.82 69.77
N PHE A 91 -59.18 65.43 69.76
CA PHE A 91 -58.60 66.09 70.93
C PHE A 91 -58.79 67.61 70.98
N LEU A 92 -59.55 68.23 70.05
CA LEU A 92 -59.55 69.69 69.84
C LEU A 92 -60.48 70.52 70.75
N ASP A 93 -61.39 69.94 71.54
CA ASP A 93 -62.52 70.68 72.13
C ASP A 93 -62.54 70.70 73.67
N ASN A 94 -62.30 69.56 74.33
CA ASN A 94 -62.43 69.43 75.79
C ASN A 94 -61.26 68.64 76.41
N ALA A 95 -60.51 69.25 77.33
CA ALA A 95 -59.37 68.64 78.00
C ALA A 95 -59.74 67.39 78.82
N GLU A 96 -60.91 67.35 79.46
CA GLU A 96 -61.36 66.22 80.28
C GLU A 96 -61.65 64.98 79.42
N ILE A 97 -62.38 65.17 78.31
CA ILE A 97 -62.66 64.10 77.34
C ILE A 97 -61.37 63.66 76.63
N THR A 98 -60.50 64.60 76.30
CA THR A 98 -59.22 64.34 75.62
C THR A 98 -58.30 63.48 76.50
N ALA A 99 -58.18 63.79 77.79
CA ALA A 99 -57.37 63.01 78.72
C ALA A 99 -57.88 61.56 78.87
N LEU A 100 -59.20 61.36 78.84
CA LEU A 100 -59.83 60.03 78.87
C LEU A 100 -59.63 59.23 77.57
N MET A 101 -59.62 59.91 76.42
CA MET A 101 -59.54 59.29 75.09
C MET A 101 -58.10 59.04 74.62
N LEU A 102 -57.13 59.83 75.10
CA LEU A 102 -55.72 59.73 74.71
C LEU A 102 -55.09 58.33 74.93
N PRO A 103 -55.30 57.64 76.07
CA PRO A 103 -54.76 56.29 76.26
C PRO A 103 -55.57 55.18 75.58
N GLN A 104 -56.62 55.49 74.81
CA GLN A 104 -57.45 54.45 74.21
C GLN A 104 -56.71 53.70 73.10
N ALA A 105 -56.66 52.38 73.25
CA ALA A 105 -55.99 51.44 72.35
C ALA A 105 -56.42 51.43 70.86
N PRO A 106 -57.64 51.80 70.44
CA PRO A 106 -58.11 51.59 69.07
C PRO A 106 -57.25 52.25 67.97
N PHE A 107 -56.91 53.53 68.08
CA PHE A 107 -56.12 54.21 67.04
C PHE A 107 -54.69 53.65 66.94
N TYR A 108 -54.08 53.33 68.08
CA TYR A 108 -52.78 52.68 68.11
C TYR A 108 -52.82 51.29 67.48
N LEU A 109 -53.88 50.50 67.69
CA LEU A 109 -54.05 49.23 67.01
C LEU A 109 -54.15 49.40 65.48
N ILE A 110 -54.89 50.41 65.00
CA ILE A 110 -55.01 50.70 63.57
C ILE A 110 -53.63 51.04 62.95
N TYR A 111 -52.87 51.92 63.58
CA TYR A 111 -51.51 52.25 63.09
C TYR A 111 -50.61 51.02 63.08
N ALA A 112 -50.69 50.16 64.11
CA ALA A 112 -49.89 48.94 64.18
C ALA A 112 -50.23 47.98 63.02
N ILE A 113 -51.51 47.82 62.70
CA ILE A 113 -51.95 47.00 61.56
C ILE A 113 -51.32 47.51 60.25
N PHE A 114 -51.30 48.82 59.99
CA PHE A 114 -50.68 49.35 58.77
C PHE A 114 -49.18 49.06 58.67
N VAL A 115 -48.44 49.21 59.78
CA VAL A 115 -47.00 48.91 59.81
C VAL A 115 -46.75 47.42 59.55
N VAL A 116 -47.54 46.54 60.17
CA VAL A 116 -47.44 45.09 59.98
C VAL A 116 -47.81 44.68 58.56
N THR A 117 -48.92 45.18 58.02
CA THR A 117 -49.35 44.87 56.65
C THR A 117 -48.33 45.34 55.61
N ALA A 118 -47.74 46.52 55.79
CA ALA A 118 -46.67 47.01 54.92
C ALA A 118 -45.46 46.05 54.91
N ALA A 119 -45.15 45.44 56.04
CA ALA A 119 -44.06 44.47 56.18
C ALA A 119 -44.39 43.09 55.58
N LEU A 120 -45.61 42.60 55.83
CA LEU A 120 -46.09 41.31 55.33
C LEU A 120 -46.31 41.29 53.82
N ASN A 121 -46.64 42.43 53.23
CA ASN A 121 -46.76 42.57 51.77
C ASN A 121 -45.41 42.48 51.05
N LEU A 122 -44.31 42.29 51.79
CA LEU A 122 -42.96 42.12 51.27
C LEU A 122 -42.54 43.25 50.31
N GLU A 123 -43.08 44.44 50.53
CA GLU A 123 -42.71 45.61 49.76
C GLU A 123 -41.28 46.05 50.09
N LYS A 124 -40.78 47.07 49.40
CA LYS A 124 -39.43 47.59 49.66
C LYS A 124 -39.28 47.92 51.14
N ARG A 125 -38.21 47.44 51.80
CA ARG A 125 -37.92 47.71 53.22
C ARG A 125 -38.05 49.20 53.63
N TYR A 126 -37.75 50.12 52.71
CA TYR A 126 -37.90 51.56 52.93
C TYR A 126 -39.37 52.03 53.00
N HIS A 127 -40.31 51.31 52.39
CA HIS A 127 -41.74 51.60 52.49
C HIS A 127 -42.24 51.36 53.92
N VAL A 128 -41.90 50.21 54.52
CA VAL A 128 -42.20 49.86 55.92
C VAL A 128 -41.67 50.94 56.86
N LEU A 129 -40.42 51.36 56.67
CA LEU A 129 -39.78 52.41 57.47
C LEU A 129 -40.52 53.77 57.36
N ARG A 130 -40.94 54.15 56.15
CA ARG A 130 -41.68 55.40 55.91
C ARG A 130 -43.09 55.38 56.51
N ILE A 131 -43.80 54.26 56.40
CA ILE A 131 -45.12 54.07 57.02
C ILE A 131 -45.01 54.14 58.54
N GLY A 132 -44.06 53.42 59.12
CA GLY A 132 -43.88 53.38 60.56
C GLY A 132 -43.42 54.71 61.17
N SER A 133 -42.54 55.45 60.49
CA SER A 133 -42.16 56.81 60.89
C SER A 133 -43.33 57.79 60.77
N LEU A 134 -44.14 57.71 59.71
CA LEU A 134 -45.34 58.53 59.56
C LEU A 134 -46.37 58.23 60.65
N ALA A 135 -46.58 56.95 61.01
CA ALA A 135 -47.46 56.56 62.10
C ALA A 135 -46.96 57.09 63.45
N THR A 136 -45.65 56.98 63.72
CA THR A 136 -45.01 57.55 64.93
C THR A 136 -45.24 59.06 64.99
N LEU A 137 -45.07 59.76 63.87
CA LEU A 137 -45.27 61.21 63.80
C LEU A 137 -46.73 61.60 64.05
N MET A 138 -47.71 60.85 63.54
CA MET A 138 -49.13 61.08 63.81
C MET A 138 -49.50 60.82 65.27
N VAL A 139 -48.88 59.83 65.91
CA VAL A 139 -49.05 59.57 67.36
C VAL A 139 -48.52 60.74 68.20
N ILE A 140 -47.33 61.26 67.86
CA ILE A 140 -46.76 62.44 68.53
C ILE A 140 -47.64 63.67 68.29
N ALA A 141 -48.10 63.89 67.05
CA ALA A 141 -48.96 65.02 66.70
C ALA A 141 -50.26 65.02 67.51
N ALA A 142 -50.86 63.85 67.72
CA ALA A 142 -52.06 63.70 68.53
C ALA A 142 -51.81 64.04 70.02
N GLN A 143 -50.66 63.66 70.57
CA GLN A 143 -50.27 64.03 71.95
C GLN A 143 -50.00 65.53 72.10
N VAL A 144 -49.37 66.13 71.10
CA VAL A 144 -49.15 67.59 71.05
C VAL A 144 -50.49 68.33 70.96
N ALA A 145 -51.43 67.84 70.14
CA ALA A 145 -52.78 68.40 70.07
C ALA A 145 -53.49 68.32 71.43
N ALA A 146 -53.38 67.20 72.14
CA ALA A 146 -53.94 67.05 73.49
C ALA A 146 -53.34 68.07 74.48
N HIS A 147 -52.03 68.34 74.41
CA HIS A 147 -51.40 69.37 75.23
C HIS A 147 -51.99 70.77 74.99
N PHE A 148 -52.18 71.15 73.72
CA PHE A 148 -52.69 72.48 73.35
C PHE A 148 -54.11 72.76 73.84
N VAL A 149 -54.91 71.72 74.03
CA VAL A 149 -56.30 71.84 74.52
C VAL A 149 -56.37 71.91 76.05
N GLY A 150 -55.23 71.80 76.73
CA GLY A 150 -55.11 71.99 78.18
C GLY A 150 -54.97 70.71 78.98
N VAL A 151 -54.68 69.56 78.34
CA VAL A 151 -54.38 68.31 79.06
C VAL A 151 -53.06 68.46 79.81
N GLN A 152 -53.08 68.21 81.12
CA GLN A 152 -51.89 68.22 81.96
C GLN A 152 -51.26 66.82 81.99
N PHE A 153 -50.02 66.71 81.51
CA PHE A 153 -49.27 65.46 81.57
C PHE A 153 -48.54 65.36 82.91
N THR A 154 -48.94 64.39 83.74
CA THR A 154 -48.35 64.19 85.07
C THR A 154 -47.75 62.79 85.20
N THR A 155 -46.78 62.67 86.12
CA THR A 155 -46.18 61.39 86.54
C THR A 155 -46.68 60.95 87.92
N GLN A 156 -47.39 61.81 88.65
CA GLN A 156 -47.91 61.50 89.98
C GLN A 156 -49.30 60.85 89.89
N GLU A 157 -49.50 59.70 90.55
CA GLU A 157 -50.79 58.98 90.55
C GLU A 157 -51.94 59.81 91.11
N ILE A 158 -51.68 60.68 92.08
CA ILE A 158 -52.70 61.53 92.71
C ILE A 158 -53.26 62.56 91.72
N ASP A 159 -52.44 63.08 90.80
CA ASP A 159 -52.85 64.06 89.81
C ASP A 159 -53.59 63.43 88.62
N LEU A 160 -53.53 62.11 88.45
CA LEU A 160 -54.25 61.37 87.41
C LEU A 160 -55.75 61.25 87.70
N GLU A 161 -56.18 61.39 88.96
CA GLU A 161 -57.59 61.48 89.32
C GLU A 161 -58.18 62.89 89.08
N ALA A 162 -57.34 63.89 88.80
CA ALA A 162 -57.79 65.22 88.45
C ALA A 162 -58.36 65.26 87.02
N LYS A 163 -59.52 65.90 86.87
CA LYS A 163 -60.19 66.09 85.58
C LYS A 163 -59.26 66.83 84.60
N GLY A 164 -58.95 66.19 83.46
CA GLY A 164 -58.08 66.77 82.42
C GLY A 164 -56.59 66.40 82.52
N SER A 165 -56.20 65.46 83.39
CA SER A 165 -54.83 64.96 83.49
C SER A 165 -54.62 63.64 82.73
N ALA A 166 -53.48 63.50 82.02
CA ALA A 166 -53.09 62.27 81.33
C ALA A 166 -51.70 61.78 81.77
N SER A 167 -51.45 60.48 81.66
CA SER A 167 -50.17 59.88 82.06
C SER A 167 -49.05 60.27 81.09
N LEU A 168 -48.00 60.93 81.60
CA LEU A 168 -46.81 61.24 80.82
C LEU A 168 -46.09 59.95 80.37
N ASN A 169 -46.03 58.93 81.23
CA ASN A 169 -45.38 57.64 80.93
C ASN A 169 -46.08 56.90 79.79
N MET A 170 -47.42 56.86 79.80
CA MET A 170 -48.20 56.25 78.71
C MET A 170 -48.04 57.05 77.41
N SER A 171 -47.93 58.37 77.50
CA SER A 171 -47.75 59.23 76.33
C SER A 171 -46.37 59.04 75.70
N LEU A 172 -45.29 58.94 76.49
CA LEU A 172 -43.96 58.67 75.94
C LEU A 172 -43.78 57.23 75.43
N SER A 173 -44.50 56.24 75.99
CA SER A 173 -44.36 54.84 75.59
C SER A 173 -44.94 54.54 74.21
N MET A 174 -46.00 55.24 73.78
CA MET A 174 -46.65 54.97 72.49
C MET A 174 -45.78 55.31 71.26
N PRO A 175 -45.14 56.50 71.14
CA PRO A 175 -44.17 56.75 70.08
C PRO A 175 -43.01 55.75 70.09
N LEU A 176 -42.52 55.37 71.27
CA LEU A 176 -41.43 54.39 71.40
C LEU A 176 -41.86 52.99 70.91
N TYR A 177 -43.10 52.59 71.19
CA TYR A 177 -43.70 51.36 70.65
C TYR A 177 -43.71 51.37 69.11
N PHE A 178 -44.11 52.47 68.46
CA PHE A 178 -44.09 52.52 67.00
C PHE A 178 -42.68 52.55 66.40
N ILE A 179 -41.73 53.22 67.05
CA ILE A 179 -40.32 53.19 66.62
C ILE A 179 -39.79 51.76 66.65
N THR A 180 -40.01 51.05 67.76
CA THR A 180 -39.56 49.65 67.93
C THR A 180 -40.27 48.69 66.97
N LEU A 181 -41.59 48.79 66.84
CA LEU A 181 -42.37 48.00 65.88
C LEU A 181 -41.88 48.19 64.44
N THR A 182 -41.61 49.44 64.05
CA THR A 182 -41.10 49.78 62.72
C THR A 182 -39.71 49.21 62.48
N ALA A 183 -38.82 49.30 63.47
CA ALA A 183 -37.46 48.76 63.38
C ALA A 183 -37.46 47.24 63.22
N VAL A 184 -38.29 46.53 64.00
CA VAL A 184 -38.45 45.08 63.92
C VAL A 184 -39.01 44.68 62.55
N MET A 185 -40.10 45.31 62.11
CA MET A 185 -40.73 45.01 60.83
C MET A 185 -39.82 45.32 59.63
N HIS A 186 -39.08 46.43 59.67
CA HIS A 186 -38.09 46.76 58.64
C HIS A 186 -36.99 45.70 58.52
N ARG A 187 -36.46 45.22 59.66
CA ARG A 187 -35.41 44.19 59.69
C ARG A 187 -35.96 42.84 59.23
N MET A 188 -37.17 42.48 59.64
CA MET A 188 -37.83 41.23 59.24
C MET A 188 -38.05 41.17 57.72
N THR A 189 -38.58 42.24 57.11
CA THR A 189 -38.75 42.30 55.64
C THR A 189 -37.42 42.18 54.91
N GLY A 190 -36.33 42.74 55.46
CA GLY A 190 -34.99 42.59 54.90
C GLY A 190 -34.46 41.16 54.90
N VAL A 191 -34.68 40.41 55.99
CA VAL A 191 -34.28 38.99 56.08
C VAL A 191 -35.06 38.14 55.06
N VAL A 192 -36.38 38.30 55.00
CA VAL A 192 -37.23 37.52 54.09
C VAL A 192 -36.88 37.81 52.61
N GLN A 193 -36.60 39.08 52.26
CA GLN A 193 -36.19 39.43 50.90
C GLN A 193 -34.84 38.82 50.49
N ASN A 194 -33.88 38.75 51.42
CA ASN A 194 -32.58 38.13 51.16
C ASN A 194 -32.71 36.61 50.94
N LEU A 195 -33.49 35.92 51.79
CA LEU A 195 -33.71 34.47 51.68
C LEU A 195 -34.38 34.08 50.35
N LEU A 196 -35.35 34.86 49.89
CA LEU A 196 -36.01 34.63 48.59
C LEU A 196 -35.05 34.84 47.41
N GLY A 197 -34.10 35.78 47.51
CA GLY A 197 -33.10 36.01 46.48
C GLY A 197 -32.07 34.89 46.37
N GLU A 198 -31.68 34.31 47.50
CA GLU A 198 -30.70 33.21 47.56
C GLU A 198 -31.27 31.90 46.99
N SER A 199 -32.51 31.55 47.33
CA SER A 199 -33.21 30.38 46.80
C SER A 199 -33.32 30.38 45.26
N HIS A 200 -33.57 31.55 44.68
CA HIS A 200 -33.64 31.69 43.22
C HIS A 200 -32.29 31.47 42.53
N ARG A 201 -31.19 31.94 43.13
CA ARG A 201 -29.83 31.74 42.60
C ARG A 201 -29.38 30.29 42.69
N GLU A 202 -29.71 29.58 43.77
CA GLU A 202 -29.42 28.14 43.88
C GLU A 202 -30.11 27.32 42.77
N LYS A 203 -31.33 27.69 42.39
CA LYS A 203 -32.08 26.99 41.33
C LYS A 203 -31.44 27.14 39.96
N GLU A 204 -31.05 28.36 39.59
CA GLU A 204 -30.41 28.60 38.27
C GLU A 204 -29.07 27.87 38.17
N ALA A 205 -28.29 27.84 39.25
CA ALA A 205 -27.02 27.12 39.29
C ALA A 205 -27.20 25.59 39.18
N ALA A 206 -28.24 25.02 39.80
CA ALA A 206 -28.53 23.59 39.73
C ALA A 206 -28.93 23.14 38.31
N HIS A 207 -29.77 23.91 37.61
CA HIS A 207 -30.12 23.61 36.22
C HIS A 207 -28.93 23.73 35.28
N ALA A 208 -28.13 24.80 35.39
CA ALA A 208 -26.93 24.95 34.57
C ALA A 208 -25.93 23.79 34.76
N ARG A 209 -25.79 23.27 35.98
CA ARG A 209 -24.94 22.12 36.27
C ARG A 209 -25.49 20.80 35.71
N LYS A 210 -26.82 20.64 35.68
CA LYS A 210 -27.46 19.49 35.03
C LYS A 210 -27.17 19.50 33.53
N ASP A 211 -27.38 20.64 32.86
CA ASP A 211 -27.19 20.77 31.42
C ASP A 211 -25.73 20.48 31.03
N GLN A 212 -24.75 20.99 31.80
CA GLN A 212 -23.34 20.68 31.59
C GLN A 212 -22.99 19.19 31.75
N LEU A 213 -23.63 18.49 32.68
CA LEU A 213 -23.42 17.06 32.87
C LEU A 213 -24.05 16.23 31.74
N GLU A 214 -25.19 16.66 31.20
CA GLU A 214 -25.81 16.02 30.04
C GLU A 214 -24.97 16.22 28.76
N GLU A 215 -24.46 17.43 28.52
CA GLU A 215 -23.59 17.71 27.37
C GLU A 215 -22.26 16.94 27.43
N ALA A 216 -21.59 16.94 28.59
CA ALA A 216 -20.35 16.17 28.79
C ALA A 216 -20.57 14.67 28.56
N ARG A 217 -21.74 14.15 28.96
CA ARG A 217 -22.10 12.75 28.76
C ARG A 217 -22.33 12.41 27.28
N GLU A 218 -23.06 13.24 26.54
CA GLU A 218 -23.25 13.05 25.09
C GLU A 218 -21.90 13.06 24.37
N GLN A 219 -21.00 13.97 24.76
CA GLN A 219 -19.65 14.04 24.22
C GLN A 219 -18.82 12.78 24.57
N MET A 220 -18.96 12.24 25.78
CA MET A 220 -18.29 10.99 26.18
C MET A 220 -18.79 9.78 25.37
N ASP A 221 -20.11 9.64 25.15
CA ASP A 221 -20.65 8.54 24.34
C ASP A 221 -20.24 8.65 22.86
N ALA A 222 -20.26 9.86 22.30
CA ALA A 222 -19.77 10.13 20.94
C ALA A 222 -18.29 9.79 20.79
N THR A 223 -17.46 10.17 21.78
CA THR A 223 -16.03 9.86 21.81
C THR A 223 -15.78 8.36 21.92
N ALA A 224 -16.51 7.66 22.82
CA ALA A 224 -16.41 6.21 22.95
C ALA A 224 -16.78 5.48 21.65
N SER A 225 -17.81 5.96 20.96
CA SER A 225 -18.24 5.42 19.66
C SER A 225 -17.19 5.64 18.57
N ALA A 226 -16.63 6.85 18.48
CA ALA A 226 -15.55 7.17 17.54
C ALA A 226 -14.30 6.30 17.78
N ILE A 227 -13.91 6.11 19.05
CA ILE A 227 -12.78 5.24 19.41
C ILE A 227 -13.06 3.79 19.00
N ARG A 228 -14.27 3.26 19.22
CA ARG A 228 -14.63 1.90 18.77
C ARG A 228 -14.55 1.76 17.25
N GLY A 229 -15.05 2.75 16.50
CA GLY A 229 -14.95 2.78 15.05
C GLY A 229 -13.48 2.75 14.59
N ALA A 230 -12.64 3.60 15.17
CA ALA A 230 -11.20 3.64 14.88
C ALA A 230 -10.49 2.32 15.24
N VAL A 231 -10.80 1.74 16.39
CA VAL A 231 -10.24 0.44 16.81
C VAL A 231 -10.68 -0.68 15.88
N SER A 232 -11.93 -0.69 15.43
CA SER A 232 -12.41 -1.68 14.46
C SER A 232 -11.70 -1.54 13.12
N GLY A 233 -11.55 -0.31 12.61
CA GLY A 233 -10.84 -0.05 11.36
C GLY A 233 -9.36 -0.42 11.42
N MET A 234 -8.70 -0.11 12.54
CA MET A 234 -7.31 -0.54 12.76
C MET A 234 -7.21 -2.07 12.93
N GLY A 235 -8.21 -2.71 13.54
CA GLY A 235 -8.28 -4.17 13.64
C GLY A 235 -8.31 -4.83 12.27
N SER A 236 -9.17 -4.37 11.36
CA SER A 236 -9.19 -4.85 9.98
C SER A 236 -7.89 -4.56 9.22
N PHE A 237 -7.26 -3.41 9.47
CA PHE A 237 -5.96 -3.10 8.87
C PHE A 237 -4.88 -4.09 9.31
N VAL A 238 -4.81 -4.41 10.61
CA VAL A 238 -3.85 -5.39 11.15
C VAL A 238 -4.08 -6.78 10.57
N GLU A 239 -5.35 -7.18 10.38
CA GLU A 239 -5.71 -8.46 9.74
C GLU A 239 -5.21 -8.51 8.29
N SER A 240 -5.57 -7.52 7.46
CA SER A 240 -5.08 -7.44 6.08
C SER A 240 -3.56 -7.31 5.98
N PHE A 241 -2.94 -6.61 6.94
CA PHE A 241 -1.48 -6.47 7.01
C PHE A 241 -0.81 -7.82 7.29
N ASN A 242 -1.35 -8.62 8.21
CA ASN A 242 -0.83 -9.96 8.48
C ASN A 242 -0.98 -10.89 7.28
N ASP A 243 -2.11 -10.83 6.57
CA ASP A 243 -2.32 -11.61 5.34
C ASP A 243 -1.29 -11.23 4.26
N GLU A 244 -1.02 -9.94 4.08
CA GLU A 244 0.01 -9.47 3.14
C GLU A 244 1.41 -9.93 3.54
N MET A 245 1.75 -9.87 4.84
CA MET A 245 3.03 -10.37 5.35
C MET A 245 3.19 -11.88 5.17
N GLN A 246 2.10 -12.65 5.29
CA GLN A 246 2.11 -14.08 5.00
C GLN A 246 2.34 -14.35 3.52
N GLY A 247 1.70 -13.58 2.63
CA GLY A 247 1.96 -13.64 1.19
C GLY A 247 3.41 -13.31 0.84
N GLN A 248 3.98 -12.29 1.50
CA GLN A 248 5.38 -11.90 1.33
C GLN A 248 6.34 -13.00 1.79
N ALA A 249 6.05 -13.68 2.91
CA ALA A 249 6.86 -14.80 3.38
C ALA A 249 6.87 -15.96 2.38
N SER A 250 5.71 -16.33 1.82
CA SER A 250 5.64 -17.37 0.79
C SER A 250 6.40 -16.99 -0.49
N ALA A 251 6.37 -15.70 -0.88
CA ALA A 251 7.17 -15.22 -2.00
C ALA A 251 8.68 -15.36 -1.73
N PHE A 252 9.15 -15.13 -0.50
CA PHE A 252 10.56 -15.34 -0.14
C PHE A 252 10.98 -16.81 -0.17
N GLU A 253 10.11 -17.74 0.23
CA GLU A 253 10.37 -19.18 0.09
C GLU A 253 10.52 -19.58 -1.38
N GLU A 254 9.65 -19.08 -2.27
CA GLU A 254 9.73 -19.35 -3.71
C GLU A 254 11.00 -18.76 -4.35
N ILE A 255 11.36 -17.52 -3.99
CA ILE A 255 12.61 -16.92 -4.47
C ILE A 255 13.80 -17.72 -3.93
N SER A 256 13.80 -18.15 -2.66
CA SER A 256 14.89 -18.95 -2.09
C SER A 256 15.08 -20.28 -2.83
N ALA A 257 13.99 -20.99 -3.13
CA ALA A 257 14.05 -22.21 -3.94
C ALA A 257 14.61 -21.93 -5.34
N THR A 258 14.21 -20.81 -5.95
CA THR A 258 14.74 -20.37 -7.25
C THR A 258 16.25 -20.07 -7.16
N MET A 259 16.72 -19.45 -6.07
CA MET A 259 18.14 -19.18 -5.87
C MET A 259 18.95 -20.47 -5.67
N GLU A 260 18.41 -21.48 -4.98
CA GLU A 260 19.05 -22.79 -4.84
C GLU A 260 19.20 -23.49 -6.20
N GLU A 261 18.15 -23.48 -7.03
CA GLU A 261 18.20 -24.03 -8.39
C GLU A 261 19.21 -23.26 -9.27
N LEU A 262 19.26 -21.93 -9.13
CA LEU A 262 20.20 -21.08 -9.86
C LEU A 262 21.67 -21.33 -9.43
N SER A 263 21.89 -21.57 -8.14
CA SER A 263 23.20 -21.98 -7.61
C SER A 263 23.63 -23.33 -8.19
N SER A 264 22.74 -24.33 -8.15
CA SER A 264 23.01 -25.65 -8.73
C SER A 264 23.31 -25.58 -10.23
N THR A 265 22.56 -24.75 -10.95
CA THR A 265 22.78 -24.51 -12.39
C THR A 265 24.14 -23.86 -12.66
N SER A 266 24.59 -22.96 -11.78
CA SER A 266 25.90 -22.30 -11.90
C SER A 266 27.04 -23.30 -11.69
N GLU A 267 26.94 -24.18 -10.69
CA GLU A 267 27.91 -25.26 -10.47
C GLU A 267 27.97 -26.21 -11.67
N LYS A 268 26.81 -26.60 -12.19
CA LYS A 268 26.71 -27.48 -13.36
C LYS A 268 27.30 -26.83 -14.62
N SER A 269 27.14 -25.51 -14.75
CA SER A 269 27.76 -24.74 -15.84
C SER A 269 29.29 -24.76 -15.76
N ALA A 270 29.85 -24.61 -14.56
CA ALA A 270 31.29 -24.73 -14.34
C ALA A 270 31.82 -26.14 -14.68
N GLU A 271 31.07 -27.19 -14.31
CA GLU A 271 31.42 -28.57 -14.68
C GLU A 271 31.38 -28.79 -16.20
N LEU A 272 30.35 -28.27 -16.88
CA LEU A 272 30.21 -28.36 -18.33
C LEU A 272 31.37 -27.66 -19.05
N VAL A 273 31.75 -26.46 -18.59
CA VAL A 273 32.90 -25.72 -19.13
C VAL A 273 34.20 -26.50 -18.94
N SER A 274 34.42 -27.08 -17.76
CA SER A 274 35.59 -27.93 -17.48
C SER A 274 35.66 -29.13 -18.44
N ASN A 275 34.54 -29.82 -18.64
CA ASN A 275 34.45 -30.91 -19.61
C ASN A 275 34.67 -30.44 -21.05
N GLN A 276 34.22 -29.23 -21.39
CA GLN A 276 34.41 -28.64 -22.70
C GLN A 276 35.88 -28.33 -22.98
N TYR A 277 36.64 -27.81 -22.01
CA TYR A 277 38.08 -27.62 -22.16
C TYR A 277 38.80 -28.93 -22.48
N ARG A 278 38.47 -30.04 -21.80
CA ARG A 278 39.08 -31.35 -22.11
C ARG A 278 38.74 -31.83 -23.53
N ARG A 279 37.52 -31.58 -24.00
CA ARG A 279 37.11 -31.93 -25.37
C ARG A 279 37.85 -31.09 -26.41
N ILE A 280 38.01 -29.80 -26.16
CA ILE A 280 38.78 -28.90 -27.02
C ILE A 280 40.23 -29.35 -27.10
N ASP A 281 40.83 -29.72 -25.97
CA ASP A 281 42.22 -30.20 -25.92
C ASP A 281 42.40 -31.49 -26.73
N ASN A 282 41.52 -32.48 -26.54
CA ASN A 282 41.52 -33.71 -27.35
C ASN A 282 41.38 -33.41 -28.85
N MET A 283 40.43 -32.54 -29.24
CA MET A 283 40.25 -32.16 -30.64
C MET A 283 41.45 -31.40 -31.21
N SER A 284 42.13 -30.60 -30.40
CA SER A 284 43.37 -29.92 -30.77
C SER A 284 44.49 -30.92 -31.03
N GLN A 285 44.61 -31.96 -30.19
CA GLN A 285 45.56 -33.04 -30.38
C GLN A 285 45.25 -33.90 -31.62
N ASP A 286 43.97 -34.19 -31.87
CA ASP A 286 43.53 -34.90 -33.07
C ASP A 286 43.82 -34.08 -34.34
N SER A 287 43.59 -32.77 -34.30
CA SER A 287 43.92 -31.85 -35.39
C SER A 287 45.42 -31.85 -35.71
N LYS A 288 46.30 -31.80 -34.69
CA LYS A 288 47.76 -31.94 -34.86
C LYS A 288 48.15 -33.28 -35.45
N THR A 289 47.50 -34.36 -35.01
CA THR A 289 47.74 -35.70 -35.53
C THR A 289 47.35 -35.80 -37.00
N LEU A 290 46.20 -35.22 -37.37
CA LEU A 290 45.73 -35.16 -38.74
C LEU A 290 46.66 -34.31 -39.62
N GLU A 291 47.18 -33.18 -39.11
CA GLU A 291 48.16 -32.36 -39.83
C GLU A 291 49.44 -33.15 -40.16
N ARG A 292 49.98 -33.89 -39.18
CA ARG A 292 51.13 -34.78 -39.40
C ARG A 292 50.83 -35.85 -40.45
N LEU A 293 49.69 -36.54 -40.34
CA LEU A 293 49.31 -37.59 -41.30
C LEU A 293 49.14 -37.02 -42.72
N LEU A 294 48.55 -35.83 -42.88
CA LEU A 294 48.45 -35.17 -44.18
C LEU A 294 49.82 -34.83 -44.76
N GLY A 295 50.78 -34.44 -43.91
CA GLY A 295 52.18 -34.25 -44.31
C GLY A 295 52.81 -35.54 -44.84
N GLU A 296 52.67 -36.65 -44.10
CA GLU A 296 53.21 -37.97 -44.49
C GLU A 296 52.61 -38.49 -45.80
N VAL A 297 51.30 -38.33 -46.00
CA VAL A 297 50.63 -38.72 -47.26
C VAL A 297 51.10 -37.83 -48.40
N ASN A 298 51.29 -36.53 -48.18
CA ASN A 298 51.80 -35.62 -49.22
C ASN A 298 53.23 -36.00 -49.64
N GLU A 299 54.11 -36.27 -48.68
CA GLU A 299 55.48 -36.73 -48.95
C GLU A 299 55.49 -38.07 -49.73
N SER A 300 54.66 -39.02 -49.29
CA SER A 300 54.47 -40.29 -50.00
C SER A 300 53.97 -40.08 -51.44
N GLY A 301 53.04 -39.14 -51.63
CA GLY A 301 52.53 -38.74 -52.94
C GLY A 301 53.62 -38.17 -53.85
N THR A 302 54.50 -37.31 -53.34
CA THR A 302 55.63 -36.77 -54.13
C THR A 302 56.63 -37.85 -54.54
N THR A 303 56.90 -38.82 -53.65
CA THR A 303 57.78 -39.95 -53.95
C THR A 303 57.17 -40.81 -55.06
N LEU A 304 55.88 -41.10 -54.96
CA LEU A 304 55.17 -41.91 -55.94
C LEU A 304 55.05 -41.22 -57.31
N ALA A 305 54.86 -39.90 -57.35
CA ALA A 305 54.90 -39.13 -58.59
C ALA A 305 56.27 -39.28 -59.31
N ARG A 306 57.37 -39.33 -58.55
CA ARG A 306 58.71 -39.57 -59.10
C ARG A 306 58.85 -40.99 -59.67
N GLU A 307 58.34 -41.99 -58.96
CA GLU A 307 58.31 -43.39 -59.43
C GLU A 307 57.46 -43.57 -60.69
N VAL A 308 56.28 -42.93 -60.75
CA VAL A 308 55.41 -42.92 -61.94
C VAL A 308 56.12 -42.30 -63.13
N SER A 309 56.84 -41.18 -62.94
CA SER A 309 57.65 -40.56 -64.00
C SER A 309 58.75 -41.50 -64.51
N ASN A 310 59.46 -42.19 -63.61
CA ASN A 310 60.49 -43.17 -63.96
C ASN A 310 59.91 -44.38 -64.72
N ALA A 311 58.76 -44.89 -64.27
CA ALA A 311 58.05 -45.97 -64.92
C ALA A 311 57.58 -45.57 -66.33
N ARG A 312 57.07 -44.34 -66.49
CA ARG A 312 56.68 -43.80 -67.80
C ARG A 312 57.86 -43.72 -68.76
N GLN A 313 58.99 -43.17 -68.32
CA GLN A 313 60.20 -43.10 -69.15
C GLN A 313 60.71 -44.49 -69.54
N SER A 314 60.64 -45.46 -68.62
CA SER A 314 61.05 -46.83 -68.89
C SER A 314 60.09 -47.51 -69.87
N GLY A 315 58.79 -47.32 -69.71
CA GLY A 315 57.76 -47.80 -70.65
C GLY A 315 57.98 -47.28 -72.07
N GLN A 316 58.28 -45.99 -72.23
CA GLN A 316 58.60 -45.40 -73.54
C GLN A 316 59.83 -46.01 -74.20
N LYS A 317 60.88 -46.32 -73.43
CA LYS A 317 62.07 -47.00 -73.94
C LYS A 317 61.76 -48.42 -74.39
N VAL A 318 60.95 -49.15 -73.62
CA VAL A 318 60.52 -50.52 -73.96
C VAL A 318 59.64 -50.50 -75.21
N SER A 319 58.68 -49.57 -75.29
CA SER A 319 57.84 -49.39 -76.48
C SER A 319 58.67 -49.13 -77.73
N GLY A 320 59.67 -48.24 -77.64
CA GLY A 320 60.62 -47.99 -78.73
C GLY A 320 61.39 -49.26 -79.14
N ALA A 321 61.93 -50.00 -78.18
CA ALA A 321 62.67 -51.23 -78.46
C ALA A 321 61.82 -52.34 -79.10
N VAL A 322 60.55 -52.48 -78.70
CA VAL A 322 59.60 -53.43 -79.31
C VAL A 322 59.29 -53.01 -80.75
N ARG A 323 59.10 -51.71 -81.00
CA ARG A 323 58.89 -51.18 -82.35
C ARG A 323 60.09 -51.41 -83.27
N ASP A 324 61.30 -51.17 -82.76
CA ASP A 324 62.54 -51.41 -83.50
C ASP A 324 62.74 -52.92 -83.78
N LEU A 325 62.33 -53.79 -82.85
CA LEU A 325 62.34 -55.25 -83.03
C LEU A 325 61.36 -55.67 -84.15
N GLY A 326 60.14 -55.14 -84.16
CA GLY A 326 59.16 -55.39 -85.22
C GLY A 326 59.71 -55.00 -86.60
N GLN A 327 60.26 -53.78 -86.73
CA GLN A 327 60.90 -53.32 -87.97
C GLN A 327 62.08 -54.19 -88.40
N THR A 328 62.87 -54.69 -87.45
CA THR A 328 63.99 -55.59 -87.73
C THR A 328 63.50 -56.94 -88.25
N LEU A 329 62.44 -57.49 -87.67
CA LEU A 329 61.85 -58.76 -88.10
C LEU A 329 61.24 -58.63 -89.50
N ASP A 330 60.54 -57.53 -89.81
CA ASP A 330 60.04 -57.24 -91.16
C ASP A 330 61.19 -57.17 -92.19
N GLY A 331 62.30 -56.51 -91.81
CA GLY A 331 63.50 -56.43 -92.64
C GLY A 331 64.19 -57.78 -92.86
N ILE A 332 64.20 -58.65 -91.84
CA ILE A 332 64.71 -60.01 -91.93
C ILE A 332 63.79 -60.87 -92.82
N GLU A 333 62.47 -60.78 -92.67
CA GLU A 333 61.49 -61.49 -93.51
C GLU A 333 61.72 -61.16 -95.00
N SER A 334 61.79 -59.87 -95.33
CA SER A 334 62.09 -59.39 -96.69
C SER A 334 63.44 -59.90 -97.22
N SER A 335 64.44 -60.05 -96.35
CA SER A 335 65.75 -60.61 -96.73
C SER A 335 65.67 -62.11 -97.02
N PHE A 336 64.93 -62.88 -96.22
CA PHE A 336 64.72 -64.31 -96.46
C PHE A 336 63.89 -64.59 -97.71
N THR A 337 62.92 -63.72 -98.05
CA THR A 337 62.21 -63.80 -99.34
C THR A 337 63.20 -63.75 -100.51
N ARG A 338 64.15 -62.80 -100.49
CA ARG A 338 65.20 -62.68 -101.51
C ARG A 338 66.13 -63.89 -101.54
N VAL A 339 66.49 -64.44 -100.38
CA VAL A 339 67.30 -65.67 -100.30
C VAL A 339 66.54 -66.86 -100.89
N SER A 340 65.24 -66.96 -100.64
CA SER A 340 64.37 -67.98 -101.23
C SER A 340 64.36 -67.91 -102.76
N GLU A 341 64.21 -66.71 -103.32
CA GLU A 341 64.28 -66.47 -104.77
C GLU A 341 65.62 -66.92 -105.37
N VAL A 342 66.74 -66.56 -104.72
CA VAL A 342 68.08 -66.99 -105.17
C VAL A 342 68.25 -68.50 -105.08
N ASN A 343 67.79 -69.13 -104.00
CA ASN A 343 67.87 -70.58 -103.84
C ASN A 343 67.02 -71.34 -104.87
N GLN A 344 65.86 -70.80 -105.24
CA GLN A 344 65.03 -71.33 -106.30
C GLN A 344 65.76 -71.31 -107.66
N ILE A 345 66.42 -70.19 -107.99
CA ILE A 345 67.26 -70.08 -109.19
C ILE A 345 68.41 -71.11 -109.16
N MET A 346 69.04 -71.34 -108.00
CA MET A 346 70.10 -72.34 -107.85
C MET A 346 69.59 -73.78 -108.09
N ALA A 347 68.40 -74.11 -107.58
CA ALA A 347 67.75 -75.40 -107.84
C ALA A 347 67.47 -75.59 -109.34
N GLU A 348 66.95 -74.56 -110.01
CA GLU A 348 66.72 -74.58 -111.46
C GLU A 348 68.02 -74.76 -112.27
N ILE A 349 69.12 -74.11 -111.85
CA ILE A 349 70.43 -74.27 -112.48
C ILE A 349 70.95 -75.71 -112.28
N ALA A 350 70.78 -76.28 -111.09
CA ALA A 350 71.17 -77.65 -110.78
C ALA A 350 70.44 -78.65 -111.69
N ASP A 351 69.12 -78.53 -111.82
CA ASP A 351 68.31 -79.40 -112.69
C ASP A 351 68.70 -79.26 -114.16
N ARG A 352 68.88 -78.02 -114.65
CA ARG A 352 69.36 -77.78 -116.02
C ARG A 352 70.74 -78.39 -116.26
N THR A 353 71.65 -78.28 -115.28
CA THR A 353 73.00 -78.85 -115.36
C THR A 353 72.95 -80.38 -115.36
N ASN A 354 72.08 -80.98 -114.55
CA ASN A 354 71.88 -82.42 -114.51
C ASN A 354 71.34 -82.95 -115.84
N LEU A 355 70.36 -82.26 -116.45
CA LEU A 355 69.86 -82.58 -117.78
C LEU A 355 70.94 -82.46 -118.87
N LEU A 356 71.76 -81.41 -118.82
CA LEU A 356 72.91 -81.23 -119.73
C LEU A 356 73.94 -82.35 -119.56
N ALA A 357 74.26 -82.71 -118.32
CA ALA A 357 75.17 -83.79 -117.99
C ALA A 357 74.65 -85.15 -118.45
N LEU A 358 73.36 -85.43 -118.26
CA LEU A 358 72.71 -86.64 -118.75
C LEU A 358 72.76 -86.72 -120.28
N ASN A 359 72.44 -85.63 -120.98
CA ASN A 359 72.54 -85.55 -122.44
C ASN A 359 73.99 -85.79 -122.92
N ALA A 360 74.97 -85.20 -122.22
CA ALA A 360 76.39 -85.41 -122.53
C ALA A 360 76.84 -86.86 -122.26
N ALA A 361 76.35 -87.50 -121.20
CA ALA A 361 76.63 -88.90 -120.89
C ALA A 361 76.03 -89.85 -121.96
N ILE A 362 74.82 -89.56 -122.43
CA ILE A 362 74.17 -90.29 -123.54
C ILE A 362 75.00 -90.17 -124.83
N GLU A 363 75.41 -88.96 -125.19
CA GLU A 363 76.19 -88.74 -126.42
C GLU A 363 77.60 -89.34 -126.31
N ALA A 364 78.21 -89.31 -125.13
CA ALA A 364 79.49 -89.97 -124.86
C ALA A 364 79.39 -91.51 -124.94
N ALA A 365 78.29 -92.10 -124.46
CA ALA A 365 78.02 -93.53 -124.63
C ALA A 365 77.80 -93.90 -126.11
N ARG A 366 77.17 -93.00 -126.88
CA ARG A 366 76.94 -93.16 -128.33
C ARG A 366 78.24 -93.16 -129.14
N ALA A 367 79.26 -92.42 -128.69
CA ALA A 367 80.59 -92.36 -129.30
C ALA A 367 81.51 -93.56 -128.98
N GLY A 368 81.06 -94.53 -128.17
CA GLY A 368 81.80 -95.76 -127.87
C GLY A 368 83.15 -95.51 -127.18
N GLU A 369 84.22 -96.19 -127.62
CA GLU A 369 85.56 -96.07 -127.03
C GLU A 369 86.13 -94.63 -127.08
N HIS A 370 85.79 -93.85 -128.10
CA HIS A 370 86.25 -92.46 -128.25
C HIS A 370 85.58 -91.49 -127.27
N GLY A 371 84.40 -91.84 -126.73
CA GLY A 371 83.62 -91.01 -125.80
C GLY A 371 83.92 -91.26 -124.32
N ARG A 372 84.75 -92.26 -123.99
CA ARG A 372 84.93 -92.76 -122.62
C ARG A 372 85.42 -91.70 -121.62
N GLY A 373 86.31 -90.79 -122.04
CA GLY A 373 86.76 -89.67 -121.20
C GLY A 373 85.65 -88.63 -120.95
N PHE A 374 84.84 -88.33 -121.97
CA PHE A 374 83.70 -87.43 -121.85
C PHE A 374 82.57 -88.03 -121.00
N ALA A 375 82.36 -89.34 -121.05
CA ALA A 375 81.38 -90.03 -120.22
C ALA A 375 81.70 -89.89 -118.72
N ILE A 376 82.97 -90.01 -118.34
CA ILE A 376 83.41 -89.83 -116.94
C ILE A 376 83.17 -88.39 -116.48
N VAL A 377 83.54 -87.39 -117.30
CA VAL A 377 83.30 -85.99 -116.97
C VAL A 377 81.81 -85.69 -116.88
N ALA A 378 80.99 -86.19 -117.81
CA ALA A 378 79.54 -86.01 -117.78
C ALA A 378 78.90 -86.65 -116.54
N GLN A 379 79.35 -87.83 -116.12
CA GLN A 379 78.87 -88.48 -114.89
C GLN A 379 79.26 -87.68 -113.64
N GLU A 380 80.49 -87.14 -113.58
CA GLU A 380 80.93 -86.31 -112.45
C GLU A 380 80.17 -84.97 -112.39
N VAL A 381 79.92 -84.33 -113.54
CA VAL A 381 79.08 -83.12 -113.63
C VAL A 381 77.63 -83.41 -113.23
N GLY A 382 77.07 -84.56 -113.64
CA GLY A 382 75.74 -84.98 -113.23
C GLY A 382 75.63 -85.19 -111.71
N LYS A 383 76.62 -85.85 -111.12
CA LYS A 383 76.71 -86.05 -109.67
C LYS A 383 76.87 -84.71 -108.91
N LEU A 384 77.66 -83.78 -109.44
CA LEU A 384 77.77 -82.41 -108.91
C LEU A 384 76.43 -81.67 -108.97
N ALA A 385 75.68 -81.81 -110.07
CA ALA A 385 74.37 -81.20 -110.25
C ALA A 385 73.31 -81.80 -109.29
N GLU A 386 73.27 -83.12 -109.12
CA GLU A 386 72.40 -83.81 -108.16
C GLU A 386 72.72 -83.42 -106.70
N ASN A 387 74.01 -83.34 -106.35
CA ASN A 387 74.45 -82.82 -105.06
C ASN A 387 74.01 -81.37 -104.86
N ASN A 388 74.11 -80.51 -105.88
CA ASN A 388 73.68 -79.12 -105.79
C ASN A 388 72.16 -78.99 -105.63
N ALA A 389 71.36 -79.83 -106.31
CA ALA A 389 69.91 -79.88 -106.14
C ALA A 389 69.52 -80.32 -104.72
N THR A 390 70.22 -81.33 -104.18
CA THR A 390 70.01 -81.80 -102.79
C THR A 390 70.35 -80.72 -101.78
N ASN A 391 71.45 -79.99 -101.99
CA ASN A 391 71.84 -78.84 -101.17
C ASN A 391 70.82 -77.70 -101.26
N ALA A 392 70.36 -77.35 -102.46
CA ALA A 392 69.33 -76.33 -102.66
C ALA A 392 68.01 -76.70 -101.96
N LYS A 393 67.61 -77.97 -101.98
CA LYS A 393 66.45 -78.46 -101.22
C LYS A 393 66.65 -78.31 -99.70
N SER A 394 67.83 -78.65 -99.21
CA SER A 394 68.17 -78.53 -97.79
C SER A 394 68.17 -77.06 -97.33
N ILE A 395 68.66 -76.15 -98.19
CA ILE A 395 68.59 -74.70 -97.97
C ILE A 395 67.13 -74.22 -97.99
N ALA A 396 66.28 -74.75 -98.89
CA ALA A 396 64.85 -74.40 -98.92
C ALA A 396 64.14 -74.79 -97.61
N ASP A 397 64.44 -75.96 -97.05
CA ASP A 397 63.88 -76.39 -95.77
C ASP A 397 64.33 -75.46 -94.62
N ILE A 398 65.61 -75.04 -94.60
CA ILE A 398 66.13 -74.06 -93.62
C ILE A 398 65.45 -72.69 -93.79
N ILE A 399 65.24 -72.22 -95.01
CA ILE A 399 64.56 -70.96 -95.31
C ILE A 399 63.11 -71.02 -94.82
N SER A 400 62.39 -72.12 -95.10
CA SER A 400 61.00 -72.31 -94.67
C SER A 400 60.88 -72.29 -93.15
N GLU A 401 61.78 -73.00 -92.45
CA GLU A 401 61.76 -73.01 -90.98
C GLU A 401 62.15 -71.64 -90.40
N SER A 402 63.14 -70.96 -90.99
CA SER A 402 63.52 -69.60 -90.58
C SER A 402 62.38 -68.61 -90.78
N SER A 403 61.66 -68.69 -91.91
CA SER A 403 60.49 -67.84 -92.19
C SER A 403 59.39 -68.04 -91.15
N ARG A 404 59.14 -69.28 -90.73
CA ARG A 404 58.15 -69.59 -89.67
C ARG A 404 58.56 -68.98 -88.33
N LEU A 405 59.84 -69.06 -87.97
CA LEU A 405 60.37 -68.47 -86.73
C LEU A 405 60.30 -66.93 -86.76
N ILE A 406 60.55 -66.30 -87.92
CA ILE A 406 60.46 -64.85 -88.08
C ILE A 406 59.00 -64.38 -87.93
N GLN A 407 58.05 -65.05 -88.58
CA GLN A 407 56.62 -64.72 -88.47
C GLN A 407 56.10 -64.86 -87.04
N GLU A 408 56.48 -65.94 -86.35
CA GLU A 408 56.14 -66.11 -84.93
C GLU A 408 56.79 -65.02 -84.07
N GLY A 409 58.04 -64.64 -84.36
CA GLY A 409 58.71 -63.51 -83.73
C GLY A 409 57.97 -62.19 -83.93
N GLY A 410 57.48 -61.92 -85.15
CA GLY A 410 56.70 -60.73 -85.49
C GLY A 410 55.39 -60.68 -84.71
N ARG A 411 54.66 -61.80 -84.67
CA ARG A 411 53.42 -61.93 -83.87
C ARG A 411 53.66 -61.65 -82.39
N ILE A 412 54.76 -62.15 -81.81
CA ILE A 412 55.13 -61.90 -80.42
C ILE A 412 55.48 -60.41 -80.21
N ALA A 413 56.15 -59.77 -81.17
CA ALA A 413 56.45 -58.34 -81.11
C ALA A 413 55.17 -57.48 -81.14
N ASP A 414 54.21 -57.79 -82.00
CA ASP A 414 52.90 -57.11 -82.06
C ASP A 414 52.13 -57.26 -80.73
N GLU A 415 52.11 -58.47 -80.16
CA GLU A 415 51.49 -58.71 -78.85
C GLU A 415 52.19 -57.93 -77.73
N ALA A 416 53.52 -57.83 -77.78
CA ALA A 416 54.30 -57.04 -76.84
C ALA A 416 53.98 -55.54 -76.98
N GLU A 417 53.80 -55.01 -78.20
CA GLU A 417 53.44 -53.62 -78.44
C GLU A 417 52.09 -53.28 -77.80
N VAL A 418 51.08 -54.13 -78.00
CA VAL A 418 49.74 -53.96 -77.39
C VAL A 418 49.84 -53.95 -75.87
N ARG A 419 50.55 -54.92 -75.27
CA ARG A 419 50.70 -55.02 -73.81
C ARG A 419 51.44 -53.82 -73.21
N VAL A 420 52.49 -53.33 -73.88
CA VAL A 420 53.21 -52.13 -73.45
C VAL A 420 52.29 -50.91 -73.52
N GLY A 421 51.48 -50.78 -74.57
CA GLY A 421 50.49 -49.71 -74.68
C GLY A 421 49.42 -49.73 -73.57
N GLU A 422 48.97 -50.91 -73.14
CA GLU A 422 48.06 -51.06 -71.99
C GLU A 422 48.74 -50.67 -70.66
N GLN A 423 50.02 -51.01 -70.51
CA GLN A 423 50.82 -50.62 -69.35
C GLN A 423 51.02 -49.11 -69.27
N GLU A 424 51.32 -48.44 -70.39
CA GLU A 424 51.41 -46.98 -70.45
C GLU A 424 50.11 -46.29 -70.04
N LYS A 425 48.97 -46.76 -70.54
CA LYS A 425 47.64 -46.27 -70.12
C LYS A 425 47.41 -46.47 -68.62
N SER A 426 47.90 -47.57 -68.05
CA SER A 426 47.77 -47.86 -66.62
C SER A 426 48.61 -46.92 -65.77
N ILE A 427 49.84 -46.61 -66.20
CA ILE A 427 50.72 -45.62 -65.57
C ILE A 427 50.06 -44.23 -65.59
N GLN A 428 49.44 -43.83 -66.71
CA GLN A 428 48.72 -42.57 -66.82
C GLN A 428 47.54 -42.46 -65.83
N ARG A 429 46.75 -43.52 -65.66
CA ARG A 429 45.65 -43.52 -64.67
C ARG A 429 46.15 -43.35 -63.23
N VAL A 430 47.33 -43.90 -62.91
CA VAL A 430 47.94 -43.72 -61.59
C VAL A 430 48.37 -42.26 -61.39
N ASP A 431 48.95 -41.63 -62.41
CA ASP A 431 49.34 -40.20 -62.37
C ASP A 431 48.15 -39.26 -62.12
N GLU A 432 47.05 -39.48 -62.85
CA GLU A 432 45.80 -38.73 -62.68
C GLU A 432 45.20 -38.92 -61.29
N PHE A 433 45.22 -40.14 -60.76
CA PHE A 433 44.77 -40.43 -59.40
C PHE A 433 45.56 -39.67 -58.34
N PHE A 434 46.89 -39.62 -58.44
CA PHE A 434 47.73 -38.90 -57.50
C PHE A 434 47.58 -37.38 -57.59
N SER A 435 47.40 -36.84 -58.79
CA SER A 435 47.09 -35.42 -58.98
C SER A 435 45.79 -35.02 -58.27
N SER A 436 44.75 -35.84 -58.41
CA SER A 436 43.48 -35.66 -57.68
C SER A 436 43.65 -35.83 -56.17
N LEU A 437 44.43 -36.81 -55.73
CA LEU A 437 44.71 -37.05 -54.31
C LEU A 437 45.43 -35.86 -53.66
N SER A 438 46.42 -35.28 -54.33
CA SER A 438 47.15 -34.10 -53.84
C SER A 438 46.20 -32.91 -53.62
N THR A 439 45.30 -32.66 -54.58
CA THR A 439 44.26 -31.61 -54.43
C THR A 439 43.34 -31.87 -53.22
N LYS A 440 42.98 -33.13 -52.97
CA LYS A 440 42.16 -33.51 -51.80
C LYS A 440 42.92 -33.31 -50.48
N ILE A 441 44.23 -33.58 -50.44
CA ILE A 441 45.08 -33.36 -49.27
C ILE A 441 45.15 -31.86 -48.95
N GLU A 442 45.38 -31.01 -49.94
CA GLU A 442 45.39 -29.56 -49.77
C GLU A 442 44.05 -29.04 -49.21
N SER A 443 42.94 -29.51 -49.75
CA SER A 443 41.61 -29.20 -49.22
C SER A 443 41.45 -29.65 -47.77
N GLN A 444 41.92 -30.85 -47.42
CA GLN A 444 41.83 -31.38 -46.06
C GLN A 444 42.70 -30.59 -45.08
N GLN A 445 43.87 -30.12 -45.50
CA GLN A 445 44.72 -29.22 -44.70
C GLN A 445 44.01 -27.88 -44.45
N SER A 446 43.33 -27.32 -45.46
CA SER A 446 42.53 -26.09 -45.29
C SER A 446 41.39 -26.29 -44.28
N ILE A 447 40.67 -27.41 -44.36
CA ILE A 447 39.60 -27.75 -43.40
C ILE A 447 40.17 -27.90 -41.99
N ASN A 448 41.33 -28.56 -41.83
CA ASN A 448 41.98 -28.71 -40.54
C ASN A 448 42.37 -27.34 -39.94
N ARG A 449 42.92 -26.41 -40.73
CA ARG A 449 43.20 -25.04 -40.24
C ARG A 449 41.95 -24.32 -39.73
N LYS A 450 40.82 -24.45 -40.44
CA LYS A 450 39.53 -23.90 -40.00
C LYS A 450 39.02 -24.56 -38.71
N LEU A 451 39.25 -25.86 -38.55
CA LEU A 451 38.93 -26.57 -37.31
C LEU A 451 39.73 -26.00 -36.13
N VAL A 452 41.03 -25.76 -36.30
CA VAL A 452 41.88 -25.14 -35.26
C VAL A 452 41.36 -23.76 -34.87
N GLU A 453 40.97 -22.93 -35.84
CA GLU A 453 40.39 -21.61 -35.59
C GLU A 453 39.06 -21.72 -34.82
N ALA A 454 38.18 -22.64 -35.22
CA ALA A 454 36.92 -22.91 -34.51
C ALA A 454 37.15 -23.39 -33.08
N LEU A 455 38.17 -24.22 -32.83
CA LEU A 455 38.56 -24.64 -31.47
C LEU A 455 39.02 -23.46 -30.61
N LYS A 456 39.72 -22.49 -31.20
CA LYS A 456 40.10 -21.25 -30.50
C LYS A 456 38.85 -20.45 -30.11
N HIS A 457 37.90 -20.27 -31.03
CA HIS A 457 36.63 -19.61 -30.72
C HIS A 457 35.84 -20.33 -29.64
N LEU A 458 35.80 -21.67 -29.66
CA LEU A 458 35.16 -22.46 -28.60
C LEU A 458 35.86 -22.26 -27.25
N THR A 459 37.19 -22.12 -27.23
CA THR A 459 37.95 -21.83 -26.01
C THR A 459 37.57 -20.47 -25.43
N ASP A 460 37.47 -19.45 -26.28
CA ASP A 460 37.10 -18.10 -25.84
C ASP A 460 35.66 -18.06 -25.32
N LEU A 461 34.72 -18.73 -26.00
CA LEU A 461 33.34 -18.88 -25.54
C LEU A 461 33.25 -19.63 -24.21
N SER A 462 34.05 -20.69 -24.03
CA SER A 462 34.12 -21.42 -22.75
C SER A 462 34.59 -20.53 -21.60
N ARG A 463 35.55 -19.62 -21.82
CA ARG A 463 35.95 -18.63 -20.80
C ARG A 463 34.82 -17.66 -20.47
N GLU A 464 34.07 -17.21 -21.48
CA GLU A 464 32.94 -16.29 -21.26
C GLU A 464 31.85 -16.97 -20.40
N ILE A 465 31.50 -18.22 -20.69
CA ILE A 465 30.55 -19.00 -19.89
C ILE A 465 31.07 -19.20 -18.46
N GLU A 466 32.36 -19.45 -18.28
CA GLU A 466 33.00 -19.57 -16.96
C GLU A 466 32.83 -18.28 -16.15
N GLN A 467 33.10 -17.13 -16.77
CA GLN A 467 32.93 -15.83 -16.14
C GLN A 467 31.46 -15.57 -15.78
N LEU A 468 30.53 -15.82 -16.71
CA LEU A 468 29.09 -15.65 -16.48
C LEU A 468 28.59 -16.55 -15.34
N ALA A 469 29.02 -17.82 -15.29
CA ALA A 469 28.66 -18.73 -14.22
C ALA A 469 29.16 -18.23 -12.86
N LYS A 470 30.37 -17.64 -12.81
CA LYS A 470 30.93 -17.04 -11.59
C LYS A 470 30.15 -15.79 -11.16
N GLU A 471 29.85 -14.89 -12.09
CA GLU A 471 29.04 -13.68 -11.83
C GLU A 471 27.64 -14.06 -11.35
N GLN A 472 27.02 -15.07 -11.97
CA GLN A 472 25.72 -15.61 -11.58
C GLN A 472 25.76 -16.21 -10.17
N SER A 473 26.79 -16.97 -9.83
CA SER A 473 26.97 -17.50 -8.46
C SER A 473 27.10 -16.38 -7.43
N THR A 474 27.92 -15.35 -7.70
CA THR A 474 28.06 -14.19 -6.81
C THR A 474 26.75 -13.40 -6.69
N GLY A 475 26.04 -13.21 -7.80
CA GLY A 475 24.72 -12.57 -7.81
C GLY A 475 23.70 -13.37 -7.00
N THR A 476 23.74 -14.69 -7.10
CA THR A 476 22.87 -15.60 -6.36
C THR A 476 23.08 -15.47 -4.86
N GLU A 477 24.33 -15.52 -4.40
CA GLU A 477 24.67 -15.30 -2.99
C GLU A 477 24.18 -13.94 -2.46
N GLY A 478 24.31 -12.88 -3.27
CA GLY A 478 23.83 -11.55 -2.93
C GLY A 478 22.31 -11.48 -2.75
N VAL A 479 21.56 -12.14 -3.63
CA VAL A 479 20.10 -12.22 -3.53
C VAL A 479 19.68 -13.05 -2.34
N THR A 480 20.28 -14.22 -2.10
CA THR A 480 19.99 -15.07 -0.93
C THR A 480 20.20 -14.31 0.38
N LYS A 481 21.29 -13.53 0.49
CA LYS A 481 21.52 -12.67 1.65
C LYS A 481 20.42 -11.62 1.82
N THR A 482 20.01 -11.00 0.72
CA THR A 482 18.96 -9.97 0.72
C THR A 482 17.61 -10.57 1.16
N ILE A 483 17.28 -11.79 0.72
CA ILE A 483 16.08 -12.50 1.16
C ILE A 483 16.11 -12.75 2.67
N ALA A 484 17.23 -13.24 3.22
CA ALA A 484 17.37 -13.46 4.65
C ALA A 484 17.17 -12.18 5.48
N GLU A 485 17.68 -11.04 4.98
CA GLU A 485 17.44 -9.72 5.59
C GLU A 485 15.96 -9.32 5.53
N MET A 486 15.28 -9.58 4.41
CA MET A 486 13.87 -9.27 4.24
C MET A 486 12.95 -10.18 5.08
N GLU A 487 13.24 -11.48 5.20
CA GLU A 487 12.53 -12.41 6.08
C GLU A 487 12.60 -11.98 7.54
N SER A 488 13.78 -11.52 7.97
CA SER A 488 13.97 -10.93 9.30
C SER A 488 13.11 -9.66 9.46
N GLY A 489 13.04 -8.83 8.42
CA GLY A 489 12.17 -7.66 8.36
C GLY A 489 10.69 -8.00 8.50
N VAL A 490 10.18 -8.96 7.73
CA VAL A 490 8.79 -9.44 7.79
C VAL A 490 8.46 -10.00 9.18
N SER A 491 9.36 -10.80 9.76
CA SER A 491 9.20 -11.31 11.12
C SER A 491 9.08 -10.16 12.14
N GLY A 492 9.86 -9.10 11.96
CA GLY A 492 9.79 -7.89 12.77
C GLY A 492 8.46 -7.14 12.63
N LEU A 493 7.93 -7.04 11.41
CA LEU A 493 6.66 -6.39 11.10
C LEU A 493 5.47 -7.16 11.69
N VAL A 494 5.45 -8.49 11.58
CA VAL A 494 4.41 -9.35 12.18
C VAL A 494 4.37 -9.19 13.71
N ARG A 495 5.55 -9.09 14.34
CA ARG A 495 5.63 -8.81 15.78
C ARG A 495 5.02 -7.44 16.13
N GLN A 496 5.34 -6.39 15.38
CA GLN A 496 4.74 -5.07 15.58
C GLN A 496 3.21 -5.09 15.38
N ALA A 497 2.73 -5.80 14.37
CA ALA A 497 1.29 -5.97 14.14
C ALA A 497 0.59 -6.65 15.33
N THR A 498 1.26 -7.64 15.95
CA THR A 498 0.79 -8.29 17.17
C THR A 498 0.70 -7.31 18.34
N GLU A 499 1.73 -6.48 18.56
CA GLU A 499 1.73 -5.44 19.61
C GLU A 499 0.64 -4.37 19.40
N ILE A 500 0.37 -4.01 18.13
CA ILE A 500 -0.74 -3.12 17.78
C ILE A 500 -2.07 -3.79 18.13
N SER A 501 -2.25 -5.06 17.77
CA SER A 501 -3.47 -5.82 18.08
C SER A 501 -3.76 -5.88 19.58
N GLU A 502 -2.74 -6.13 20.42
CA GLU A 502 -2.87 -6.09 21.88
C GLU A 502 -3.25 -4.69 22.38
N SER A 503 -2.64 -3.65 21.82
CA SER A 503 -2.93 -2.26 22.16
C SER A 503 -4.36 -1.85 21.76
N LEU A 504 -4.84 -2.32 20.62
CA LEU A 504 -6.23 -2.17 20.20
C LEU A 504 -7.20 -2.86 21.16
N GLY A 505 -6.86 -4.05 21.65
CA GLY A 505 -7.63 -4.74 22.69
C GLY A 505 -7.76 -3.90 23.97
N ARG A 506 -6.67 -3.28 24.41
CA ARG A 506 -6.67 -2.37 25.57
C ARG A 506 -7.53 -1.12 25.32
N ILE A 507 -7.39 -0.48 24.15
CA ILE A 507 -8.18 0.71 23.78
C ILE A 507 -9.67 0.37 23.67
N ARG A 508 -10.01 -0.80 23.10
CA ARG A 508 -11.40 -1.28 23.02
C ARG A 508 -12.02 -1.40 24.41
N LYS A 509 -11.28 -1.95 25.37
CA LYS A 509 -11.72 -2.09 26.76
C LYS A 509 -11.95 -0.71 27.41
N MET A 510 -11.02 0.23 27.23
CA MET A 510 -11.17 1.59 27.74
C MET A 510 -12.37 2.32 27.13
N ALA A 511 -12.60 2.19 25.82
CA ALA A 511 -13.77 2.76 25.15
C ALA A 511 -15.08 2.14 25.64
N GLY A 512 -15.08 0.84 25.94
CA GLY A 512 -16.20 0.16 26.60
C GLY A 512 -16.51 0.75 27.97
N GLN A 513 -15.48 0.91 28.82
CA GLN A 513 -15.61 1.54 30.14
C GLN A 513 -16.10 2.99 30.04
N LEU A 514 -15.58 3.77 29.08
CA LEU A 514 -16.00 5.17 28.89
C LEU A 514 -17.49 5.26 28.53
N GLN A 515 -17.99 4.35 27.70
CA GLN A 515 -19.41 4.27 27.38
C GLN A 515 -20.24 3.79 28.56
N GLU A 516 -19.76 2.82 29.33
CA GLU A 516 -20.44 2.35 30.54
C GLU A 516 -20.61 3.50 31.54
N TYR A 517 -19.57 4.30 31.77
CA TYR A 517 -19.65 5.53 32.57
C TYR A 517 -20.61 6.58 31.98
N ALA A 518 -20.63 6.71 30.65
CA ALA A 518 -21.61 7.58 30.00
C ALA A 518 -23.04 7.02 30.10
N GLN A 519 -23.25 5.71 30.24
CA GLN A 519 -24.58 5.10 30.30
C GLN A 519 -25.08 4.85 31.73
N ASP A 520 -24.21 4.95 32.72
CA ASP A 520 -24.49 4.72 34.13
C ASP A 520 -25.74 5.47 34.63
N GLU A 521 -26.68 4.70 35.17
CA GLU A 521 -27.93 5.19 35.73
C GLU A 521 -27.71 6.07 36.96
N ASP A 522 -26.62 5.88 37.71
CA ASP A 522 -26.33 6.73 38.86
C ASP A 522 -25.89 8.13 38.43
N VAL A 523 -25.17 8.26 37.31
CA VAL A 523 -24.84 9.57 36.73
C VAL A 523 -26.10 10.26 36.20
N ARG A 524 -27.03 9.51 35.60
CA ARG A 524 -28.39 9.99 35.26
C ARG A 524 -29.15 10.45 36.49
N ALA A 525 -29.17 9.64 37.53
CA ALA A 525 -29.93 9.88 38.75
C ALA A 525 -29.36 11.07 39.51
N VAL A 526 -28.05 11.29 39.52
CA VAL A 526 -27.41 12.45 40.13
C VAL A 526 -27.82 13.74 39.41
N ALA A 527 -27.77 13.76 38.07
CA ALA A 527 -28.23 14.90 37.27
C ALA A 527 -29.73 15.20 37.50
N HIS A 528 -30.57 14.17 37.63
CA HIS A 528 -31.99 14.31 37.94
C HIS A 528 -32.26 14.77 39.39
N ARG A 529 -31.58 14.17 40.38
CA ARG A 529 -31.72 14.52 41.82
C ARG A 529 -31.31 15.96 42.11
N PHE A 530 -30.30 16.49 41.42
CA PHE A 530 -29.92 17.90 41.57
C PHE A 530 -31.03 18.86 41.09
N ALA A 531 -31.74 18.51 40.02
CA ALA A 531 -32.89 19.29 39.56
C ALA A 531 -34.08 19.17 40.55
N GLU A 532 -34.41 17.96 40.99
CA GLU A 532 -35.53 17.68 41.89
C GLU A 532 -35.35 18.27 43.30
N GLN A 533 -34.14 18.22 43.88
CA GLN A 533 -33.85 18.88 45.17
C GLN A 533 -34.05 20.40 45.10
N SER A 534 -33.77 21.02 43.95
CA SER A 534 -34.00 22.46 43.76
C SER A 534 -35.50 22.81 43.64
N GLU A 535 -36.32 21.88 43.13
CA GLU A 535 -37.77 22.06 43.00
C GLU A 535 -38.49 21.82 44.32
N SER A 536 -38.08 20.81 45.09
CA SER A 536 -38.63 20.48 46.42
C SER A 536 -38.45 21.60 47.46
N LYS A 537 -37.27 22.23 47.50
CA LYS A 537 -36.97 23.38 48.37
C LYS A 537 -37.86 24.61 48.12
N ASN A 538 -38.61 24.66 47.02
CA ASN A 538 -39.46 25.80 46.63
C ASN A 538 -40.94 25.59 47.02
N GLN A 539 -41.32 24.39 47.46
CA GLN A 539 -42.70 24.05 47.88
C GLN A 539 -42.89 24.03 49.39
N THR A 540 -41.81 24.18 50.17
CA THR A 540 -41.84 24.33 51.63
C THR A 540 -41.57 25.78 51.99
#